data_AF-A0A077WZE6-F1
#
_entry.id   AF-A0A077WZE6-F1
#
_cell.length_a   1.000
_cell.length_b   1.000
_cell.length_c   1.000
_cell.angle_alpha   90.00
_cell.angle_beta   90.00
_cell.angle_gamma   90.00
#
_symmetry.space_group_name_H-M   'P 1'
#
loop_
_entity.id
_entity.type
_entity.pdbx_description
1 polymer ?
#
loop_
_entity_poly.entity_id
_entity_poly.type
_entity_poly.pdbx_seq_one_letter_code
_entity_poly.pdbx_strand_id
1 'polypeptide(L)' 'MNTLPFIGDDNDQRLTGIHQTGHISIFNYGVANRGASIRIPRHVSKEGKGYLEDRRPASNIDPYRVTAILVETTFWPDA' A
#
# COMPACT_ATOMS: atom_id res chain seq x y z
N MET A 1 12.54 -7.65 -4.56
CA MET A 1 11.24 -8.18 -4.09
C MET A 1 10.16 -7.78 -5.09
N ASN A 2 9.75 -8.68 -5.99
CA ASN A 2 8.62 -8.45 -6.90
C ASN A 2 7.33 -8.79 -6.16
N THR A 3 6.80 -7.84 -5.38
CA THR A 3 5.56 -8.01 -4.59
C THR A 3 4.28 -7.67 -5.36
N LEU A 4 4.41 -7.09 -6.56
CA LEU A 4 3.30 -6.69 -7.43
C LEU A 4 2.33 -7.81 -7.88
N PRO A 5 2.76 -9.06 -8.15
CA PRO A 5 1.81 -10.11 -8.53
C PRO A 5 0.95 -10.63 -7.35
N PHE A 6 1.26 -10.22 -6.11
CA PHE A 6 0.56 -10.73 -4.92
C PHE A 6 -0.51 -9.78 -4.37
N ILE A 7 -0.72 -8.61 -4.99
CA ILE A 7 -1.66 -7.59 -4.51
C ILE A 7 -3.06 -7.64 -5.17
N GLY A 8 -3.38 -8.77 -5.82
CA GLY A 8 -4.65 -9.05 -6.49
C GLY A 8 -4.54 -9.02 -8.02
N ASP A 9 -5.36 -9.83 -8.70
CA ASP A 9 -5.38 -9.92 -10.16
C ASP A 9 -5.90 -8.62 -10.81
N ASP A 10 -5.40 -8.30 -12.01
CA ASP A 10 -5.76 -7.11 -12.82
C ASP A 10 -5.61 -5.75 -12.09
N ASN A 11 -4.80 -5.71 -11.04
CA ASN A 11 -4.64 -4.52 -10.22
C ASN A 11 -3.94 -3.36 -10.96
N ASP A 12 -3.25 -3.65 -12.06
CA ASP A 12 -2.71 -2.66 -13.00
C ASP A 12 -3.81 -1.83 -13.68
N GLN A 13 -5.00 -2.39 -13.90
CA GLN A 13 -6.15 -1.67 -14.44
C GLN A 13 -6.71 -0.65 -13.44
N ARG A 14 -6.50 -0.88 -12.14
CA ARG A 14 -6.95 0.01 -11.06
C ARG A 14 -5.89 1.02 -10.67
N LEU A 15 -4.64 0.60 -10.51
CA LEU A 15 -3.50 1.42 -10.09
C LEU A 15 -2.90 2.20 -11.26
N THR A 16 -3.70 3.11 -11.81
CA THR A 16 -3.35 3.93 -12.98
C THR A 16 -2.83 5.32 -12.62
N GLY A 17 -2.78 5.67 -11.33
CA GLY A 17 -2.47 7.04 -10.89
C GLY A 17 -3.65 8.01 -11.03
N ILE A 18 -4.78 7.55 -11.55
CA ILE A 18 -6.02 8.31 -11.72
C ILE A 18 -7.03 7.84 -10.65
N HIS A 19 -8.05 8.65 -10.33
CA HIS A 19 -9.14 8.28 -9.43
C HIS A 19 -8.72 7.94 -7.97
N GLN A 20 -7.84 8.75 -7.38
CA GLN A 20 -7.39 8.56 -5.98
C GLN A 20 -6.69 7.22 -5.73
N THR A 21 -5.93 6.75 -6.71
CA THR A 21 -5.05 5.58 -6.64
C THR A 21 -3.63 5.99 -7.04
N GLY A 22 -2.62 5.25 -6.57
CA GLY A 22 -1.25 5.37 -7.08
C GLY A 22 -1.08 4.68 -8.43
N HIS A 23 0.04 4.95 -9.11
CA HIS A 23 0.41 4.22 -10.34
C HIS A 23 1.20 2.96 -9.99
N ILE A 24 0.92 1.82 -10.64
CA ILE A 24 1.50 0.51 -10.28
C ILE A 24 3.03 0.48 -10.33
N SER A 25 3.65 1.24 -11.25
CA SER A 25 5.11 1.30 -11.41
C SER A 25 5.81 2.30 -10.49
N ILE A 26 5.07 3.11 -9.72
CA ILE A 26 5.64 4.17 -8.88
C ILE A 26 5.24 3.92 -7.43
N PHE A 27 6.25 3.68 -6.59
CA PHE A 27 6.06 3.65 -5.14
C PHE A 27 6.26 5.04 -4.53
N ASN A 28 5.28 5.54 -3.80
CA ASN A 28 5.39 6.79 -3.06
C ASN A 28 4.54 6.78 -1.77
N TYR A 29 4.76 7.76 -0.90
CA TYR A 29 3.96 7.98 0.29
C TYR A 29 3.65 9.46 0.50
N GLY A 30 2.62 9.77 1.29
CA GLY A 30 2.33 11.15 1.66
C GLY A 30 1.30 11.33 2.77
N VAL A 31 1.38 12.49 3.45
CA VAL A 31 0.41 12.88 4.48
C VAL A 31 -0.89 13.33 3.81
N ALA A 32 -2.00 12.71 4.20
CA ALA A 32 -3.33 12.95 3.63
C ALA A 32 -3.46 12.68 2.12
N ASN A 33 -2.43 12.17 1.45
CA ASN A 33 -2.43 11.97 0.01
C ASN A 33 -3.13 10.64 -0.33
N ARG A 34 -4.31 10.73 -0.96
CA ARG A 34 -5.08 9.54 -1.36
C ARG A 34 -4.57 8.91 -2.67
N GLY A 35 -3.85 9.67 -3.50
CA GLY A 35 -3.21 9.15 -4.72
C GLY A 35 -1.85 8.52 -4.46
N ALA A 36 -1.40 8.45 -3.20
CA ALA A 36 -0.15 7.81 -2.86
C ALA A 36 -0.31 6.28 -2.71
N SER A 37 0.79 5.54 -2.88
CA SER A 37 0.83 4.10 -2.61
C SER A 37 0.58 3.82 -1.12
N ILE A 38 1.31 4.54 -0.25
CA ILE A 38 1.10 4.52 1.20
C ILE A 38 0.58 5.88 1.67
N ARG A 39 -0.51 5.89 2.42
CA ARG A 39 -1.07 7.11 3.01
C ARG A 39 -0.82 7.17 4.51
N ILE A 40 -0.36 8.32 4.97
CA ILE A 40 -0.30 8.66 6.39
C ILE A 40 -1.49 9.58 6.70
N PRO A 41 -2.45 9.19 7.56
CA PRO A 41 -3.56 10.06 7.92
C PRO A 41 -3.10 11.38 8.57
N ARG A 42 -3.85 12.47 8.37
CA ARG A 42 -3.49 13.79 8.95
C ARG A 42 -3.33 13.73 10.47
N HIS A 43 -4.21 13.02 11.18
CA HIS A 43 -4.15 12.94 12.64
C HIS A 43 -2.89 12.17 13.09
N VAL A 44 -2.55 11.06 12.43
CA VAL A 44 -1.32 10.29 12.69
C VAL A 44 -0.08 11.17 12.53
N SER A 45 0.01 11.91 11.43
CA SER A 45 1.13 12.83 11.20
C SER A 45 1.18 13.97 12.23
N LYS A 46 0.03 14.46 12.69
CA LYS A 46 -0.07 15.53 13.69
C LYS A 46 0.32 15.03 15.09
N GLU A 47 -0.07 13.82 15.45
CA GLU A 47 0.13 13.23 16.77
C GLU A 47 1.48 12.50 16.90
N GLY A 48 2.16 12.23 15.80
CA GLY A 48 3.44 11.51 15.78
C GLY A 48 3.32 10.01 16.10
N LYS A 49 2.10 9.47 16.10
CA LYS A 49 1.81 8.05 16.38
C LYS A 49 0.54 7.60 15.67
N GLY A 50 0.42 6.29 15.42
CA GLY A 50 -0.77 5.70 14.81
C GLY A 50 -0.42 4.63 13.78
N TYR A 51 -0.96 4.76 12.57
CA TYR A 51 -0.86 3.74 11.51
C TYR A 51 -0.56 4.34 10.14
N LEU A 52 -0.07 3.49 9.24
CA LEU A 52 -0.01 3.73 7.79
C LEU A 52 -1.12 2.96 7.08
N GLU A 53 -1.55 3.46 5.93
CA GLU A 53 -2.57 2.83 5.08
C GLU A 53 -1.91 2.42 3.75
N ASP A 54 -1.68 1.12 3.53
CA ASP A 54 -1.29 0.61 2.21
C ASP A 54 -2.51 0.56 1.30
N ARG A 55 -2.51 1.37 0.24
CA ARG A 55 -3.65 1.54 -0.69
C ARG A 55 -3.49 0.73 -1.98
N ARG A 56 -2.40 -0.04 -2.09
CA ARG A 56 -2.09 -0.87 -3.25
C ARG A 56 -2.87 -2.19 -3.34
N PRO A 57 -3.31 -2.84 -2.24
CA PRO A 57 -4.13 -4.05 -2.35
C PRO A 57 -5.43 -3.83 -3.13
N ALA A 58 -5.73 -4.72 -4.08
CA ALA A 58 -7.04 -4.79 -4.74
C ALA A 58 -8.07 -5.52 -3.87
N SER A 59 -9.36 -5.43 -4.23
CA SER A 59 -10.45 -6.06 -3.49
C SER A 59 -10.48 -7.59 -3.58
N ASN A 60 -9.83 -8.18 -4.58
CA ASN A 60 -9.73 -9.63 -4.83
C ASN A 60 -8.45 -10.24 -4.25
N ILE A 61 -7.68 -9.50 -3.45
CA ILE A 61 -6.43 -9.97 -2.87
C ILE A 61 -6.67 -11.08 -1.84
N ASP A 62 -5.73 -12.02 -1.72
CA ASP A 62 -5.69 -12.97 -0.60
C ASP A 62 -5.28 -12.22 0.70
N PRO A 63 -6.19 -12.11 1.70
CA PRO A 63 -5.92 -11.35 2.91
C PRO A 63 -4.80 -11.95 3.77
N TYR A 64 -4.58 -13.27 3.71
CA TYR A 64 -3.52 -13.92 4.48
C TYR A 64 -2.15 -13.60 3.89
N ARG A 65 -2.05 -13.63 2.56
CA ARG A 65 -0.80 -13.28 1.87
C ARG A 65 -0.41 -11.84 2.06
N VAL A 66 -1.34 -10.90 1.87
CA VAL A 66 -1.01 -9.47 1.97
C VAL A 66 -0.60 -9.07 3.37
N THR A 67 -1.27 -9.62 4.40
CA THR A 67 -0.91 -9.33 5.79
C THR A 67 0.44 -9.93 6.16
N ALA A 68 0.73 -11.16 5.71
CA ALA A 68 2.05 -11.77 5.89
C ALA A 68 3.16 -10.92 5.24
N ILE A 69 3.01 -10.54 3.96
CA ILE A 69 3.98 -9.70 3.25
C ILE A 69 4.19 -8.36 3.95
N LEU A 70 3.11 -7.73 4.45
CA LEU A 70 3.20 -6.45 5.13
C LEU A 70 4.01 -6.56 6.44
N VAL A 71 3.76 -7.60 7.23
CA VAL A 71 4.51 -7.86 8.48
C VAL A 71 5.96 -8.23 8.18
N GLU A 72 6.20 -9.14 7.25
CA GLU A 72 7.53 -9.58 6.84
C GLU A 72 8.36 -8.38 6.37
N THR A 73 7.84 -7.58 5.45
CA THR A 73 8.56 -6.43 4.89
C THR A 73 8.87 -5.34 5.95
N THR A 74 8.04 -5.19 6.98
CA THR A 74 8.15 -4.07 7.94
C THR A 74 8.84 -4.45 9.25
N PHE A 75 8.68 -5.69 9.71
CA PHE A 75 9.21 -6.16 10.99
C PHE A 75 10.28 -7.25 10.83
N TRP A 76 10.35 -7.92 9.68
CA TRP A 76 11.26 -9.04 9.47
C TRP A 76 11.90 -9.02 8.06
N PRO A 77 12.64 -7.95 7.71
CA PRO A 77 13.14 -7.76 6.34
C PRO A 77 14.19 -8.79 5.90
N ASP A 78 14.75 -9.56 6.84
CA ASP A 78 15.80 -10.57 6.60
C ASP A 78 15.28 -12.03 6.65
N ALA A 79 13.95 -12.23 6.58
CA ALA A 79 13.34 -13.56 6.48
C ALA A 79 13.62 -14.21 5.11
#